data_AF-A0A3D5XB13-F1
#
_entry.id   AF-A0A3D5XB13-F1
#
_cell.length_a   1.000
_cell.length_b   1.000
_cell.length_c   1.000
_cell.angle_alpha   90.00
_cell.angle_beta   90.00
_cell.angle_gamma   90.00
#
_symmetry.space_group_name_H-M   'P 1'
#
loop_
_entity.id
_entity.type
_entity.pdbx_description
1 polymer ?
#
loop_
_entity_poly.entity_id
_entity_poly.type
_entity_poly.pdbx_seq_one_letter_code
_entity_poly.pdbx_strand_id
1 'polypeptide(L)' 'MTEEIIPFDLPTTSKSIIKVIGVGGGGGNAINHMYEQGIKDVDFVIC' A
#
# COMPACT_ATOMS: atom_id res chain seq x y z
N MET A 1 -33.49 22.68 9.33
CA MET A 1 -32.02 22.52 9.28
C MET A 1 -31.79 21.08 8.91
N THR A 2 -31.62 20.80 7.61
CA THR A 2 -31.38 19.45 7.10
C THR A 2 -29.89 19.16 7.25
N GLU A 3 -29.54 18.13 8.02
CA GLU A 3 -28.17 17.65 8.10
C GLU A 3 -27.80 17.03 6.75
N GLU A 4 -27.03 17.75 5.94
CA GLU A 4 -26.41 17.18 4.74
C GLU A 4 -25.32 16.20 5.19
N ILE A 5 -25.61 14.91 5.04
CA ILE A 5 -24.64 13.84 5.23
C ILE A 5 -23.66 13.94 4.06
N ILE A 6 -22.46 14.45 4.32
CA ILE A 6 -21.39 14.50 3.33
C ILE A 6 -20.89 13.06 3.11
N PRO A 7 -21.07 12.46 1.91
CA PRO A 7 -20.58 11.12 1.66
C PRO A 7 -19.05 11.13 1.67
N PHE A 8 -18.44 10.55 2.71
CA PHE A 8 -17.01 10.32 2.77
C PHE A 8 -16.68 9.02 2.01
N ASP A 9 -16.75 9.11 0.69
CA ASP A 9 -16.20 8.06 -0.17
C ASP A 9 -14.68 8.20 -0.21
N LEU A 10 -14.00 7.45 0.66
CA LEU A 10 -12.59 7.15 0.47
C LEU A 10 -12.45 6.51 -0.91
N PRO A 11 -11.57 7.03 -1.80
CA PRO A 11 -11.35 6.41 -3.09
C PRO A 11 -10.91 4.97 -2.86
N THR A 12 -11.79 4.03 -3.21
CA THR A 12 -11.54 2.59 -3.25
C THR A 12 -10.66 2.30 -4.46
N THR A 13 -9.52 2.97 -4.55
CA THR A 13 -8.42 2.48 -5.37
C THR A 13 -8.18 1.05 -4.93
N SER A 14 -8.11 0.14 -5.90
CA SER A 14 -7.88 -1.29 -5.70
C SER A 14 -6.53 -1.50 -5.01
N LYS A 15 -6.47 -1.25 -3.71
CA LYS A 15 -5.29 -1.46 -2.89
C LYS A 15 -5.11 -2.97 -2.82
N SER A 16 -3.93 -3.42 -3.20
CA SER A 16 -3.55 -4.81 -2.99
C SER A 16 -3.84 -5.19 -1.53
N ILE A 17 -4.52 -6.32 -1.33
CA ILE A 17 -4.86 -6.81 0.02
C ILE A 17 -3.58 -7.08 0.81
N ILE A 18 -2.54 -7.54 0.11
CA ILE A 18 -1.24 -7.85 0.69
C ILE A 18 -0.37 -6.60 0.66
N LYS A 19 0.19 -6.27 1.83
CA LYS A 19 1.14 -5.17 2.00
C LYS A 19 2.47 -5.71 2.48
N VAL A 20 3.55 -5.24 1.90
CA VAL A 20 4.92 -5.61 2.27
C VAL A 20 5.61 -4.36 2.75
N ILE A 21 5.99 -4.34 4.03
CA ILE A 21 6.61 -3.18 4.68
C ILE A 21 8.03 -3.54 5.09
N GLY A 22 8.99 -2.83 4.53
CA GLY A 22 10.42 -3.00 4.79
C GLY A 22 10.91 -1.85 5.66
N VAL A 23 11.42 -2.17 6.84
CA VAL A 23 11.94 -1.17 7.79
C VAL A 23 13.46 -1.26 7.84
N GLY A 24 14.14 -0.12 7.75
CA GLY A 24 15.59 0.00 7.78
C GLY A 24 16.30 -0.61 6.56
N GLY A 25 17.63 -0.62 6.61
CA GLY A 25 18.45 -0.99 5.44
C GLY A 25 18.19 -2.39 4.91
N GLY A 26 18.06 -3.38 5.80
CA GLY A 26 17.76 -4.77 5.40
C GLY A 26 16.37 -4.93 4.80
N GLY A 27 15.36 -4.25 5.37
CA GLY A 27 13.99 -4.29 4.87
C GLY A 27 13.85 -3.66 3.49
N GLY A 28 14.50 -2.51 3.26
CA GLY A 28 14.54 -1.87 1.94
C GLY A 28 15.22 -2.75 0.89
N ASN A 29 16.32 -3.42 1.26
CA ASN A 29 17.04 -4.30 0.34
C ASN A 29 16.20 -5.53 -0.07
N ALA A 30 15.45 -6.11 0.88
CA ALA A 30 14.53 -7.21 0.60
C ALA A 30 13.38 -6.77 -0.32
N ILE A 31 12.78 -5.59 -0.08
CA ILE A 31 11.72 -5.05 -0.94
C ILE A 31 12.22 -4.79 -2.36
N ASN A 32 13.41 -4.21 -2.52
CA ASN A 32 13.99 -3.99 -3.85
C ASN A 32 14.16 -5.31 -4.61
N HIS A 33 14.66 -6.35 -3.94
CA HIS A 33 14.77 -7.67 -4.55
C HIS A 33 13.40 -8.22 -4.98
N MET A 34 12.39 -8.12 -4.12
CA MET A 34 11.01 -8.55 -4.43
C MET A 34 10.42 -7.80 -5.62
N TYR A 35 10.68 -6.50 -5.71
CA TYR A 35 10.24 -5.65 -6.82
C TYR A 35 10.92 -6.05 -8.13
N GLU A 36 12.24 -6.26 -8.13
CA GLU A 36 13.01 -6.70 -9.29
C GLU A 36 12.60 -8.08 -9.80
N GLN A 37 12.18 -8.98 -8.90
CA GLN A 37 11.61 -10.29 -9.27
C GLN A 37 10.19 -10.18 -9.84
N GLY A 38 9.60 -8.98 -9.88
CA GLY A 38 8.29 -8.74 -10.48
C GLY A 38 7.14 -9.33 -9.67
N ILE A 39 7.27 -9.39 -8.35
CA ILE A 39 6.16 -9.79 -7.46
C ILE A 39 5.00 -8.79 -7.65
N LYS A 40 3.81 -9.32 -7.94
CA LYS A 40 2.60 -8.55 -8.25
C LYS A 40 1.57 -8.70 -7.13
N ASP A 41 0.51 -7.90 -7.24
CA ASP A 41 -0.65 -7.94 -6.34
C ASP A 41 -0.30 -7.66 -4.87
N VAL A 42 0.78 -6.89 -4.65
CA VAL A 42 1.22 -6.40 -3.35
C VAL A 42 1.50 -4.89 -3.40
N ASP A 43 1.23 -4.20 -2.29
CA ASP A 43 1.70 -2.82 -2.09
C ASP A 43 3.02 -2.85 -1.31
N PHE A 44 4.10 -2.32 -1.89
CA PHE A 44 5.38 -2.16 -1.19
C PHE A 44 5.48 -0.82 -0.47
N VAL A 45 5.99 -0.80 0.76
CA VAL A 45 6.28 0.40 1.55
C VAL A 45 7.66 0.26 2.19
N ILE A 46 8.48 1.30 2.11
CA ILE A 46 9.82 1.35 2.75
C ILE A 46 9.83 2.46 3.81
N CYS A 47 10.38 2.17 4.98
CA CYS A 47 10.44 3.04 6.16
C CYS A 47 11.84 3.01 6.80
#